data_AF-A0AAE0GY90-F1
#
_entry.id   AF-A0AAE0GY90-F1
#
_cell.length_a   1.000
_cell.length_b   1.000
_cell.length_c   1.000
_cell.angle_alpha   90.00
_cell.angle_beta   90.00
_cell.angle_gamma   90.00
#
_symmetry.space_group_name_H-M   'P 1'
#
loop_
_entity.id
_entity.type
_entity.pdbx_description
1 polymer ?
#
loop_
_entity_poly.entity_id
_entity_poly.type
_entity_poly.pdbx_seq_one_letter_code
_entity_poly.pdbx_strand_id
1 'polypeptide(L)'
;MKTLLRQYRMRHETGPPYMHEFQAQIEVLWRDMQKIMNSTMRTYDAPLYTWPLAALHAINTILNVMPNKHIGMDTPHFRYTGRHFDYTELRPFWSECNVWQDPAQRSKAGAKADTSAKLQPKSKPYRYVGNLTPGNYLCLDTVKGKTQGSL
;
A
#
# COMPACT_ATOMS: atom_id res chain seq x y z
N MET A 1 7.62 -23.91 -15.60
CA MET A 1 7.98 -22.48 -15.76
C MET A 1 8.18 -22.08 -17.22
N LYS A 2 9.00 -22.80 -18.02
CA LYS A 2 9.22 -22.48 -19.46
C LYS A 2 7.96 -22.49 -20.33
N THR A 3 6.94 -23.30 -19.98
CA THR A 3 5.65 -23.37 -20.68
C THR A 3 4.82 -22.10 -20.53
N LEU A 4 4.75 -21.55 -19.31
CA LEU A 4 4.00 -20.33 -19.00
C LEU A 4 4.64 -19.11 -19.66
N LEU A 5 5.97 -19.01 -19.63
CA LEU A 5 6.71 -17.92 -20.28
C LEU A 5 6.53 -17.94 -21.81
N ARG A 6 6.50 -19.12 -22.42
CA ARG A 6 6.20 -19.27 -23.86
C ARG A 6 4.77 -18.84 -24.20
N GLN A 7 3.80 -19.18 -23.36
CA GLN A 7 2.40 -18.78 -23.57
C GLN A 7 2.24 -17.25 -23.61
N TYR A 8 2.92 -16.54 -22.71
CA TYR A 8 2.90 -15.06 -22.66
C TYR A 8 3.97 -14.39 -23.54
N ARG A 9 4.69 -15.14 -24.38
CA ARG A 9 5.78 -14.64 -25.24
C ARG A 9 6.84 -13.83 -24.48
N MET A 10 7.15 -14.24 -23.25
CA MET A 10 8.17 -13.61 -22.41
C MET A 10 9.53 -14.27 -22.61
N ARG A 11 10.58 -13.46 -22.82
CA ARG A 11 11.97 -13.92 -22.84
C ARG A 11 12.44 -14.14 -21.40
N HIS A 12 13.20 -15.21 -21.17
CA HIS A 12 13.82 -15.51 -19.89
C HIS A 12 15.32 -15.50 -20.04
N GLU A 13 15.98 -14.66 -19.24
CA GLU A 13 17.43 -14.56 -19.17
C GLU A 13 17.87 -14.89 -17.75
N THR A 14 18.94 -15.67 -17.62
CA THR A 14 19.54 -16.03 -16.34
C THR A 14 20.98 -15.54 -16.31
N GLY A 15 21.34 -14.84 -15.25
CA GLY A 15 22.74 -14.52 -14.99
C GLY A 15 23.56 -15.77 -14.66
N PRO A 16 24.89 -15.72 -14.82
CA PRO A 16 25.79 -16.76 -14.35
C PRO A 16 25.62 -16.98 -12.83
N PRO A 17 25.76 -18.23 -12.35
CA PRO A 17 25.60 -18.53 -10.94
C PRO A 17 26.69 -17.82 -10.12
N TYR A 18 26.34 -17.46 -8.88
CA TYR A 18 27.22 -16.79 -7.91
C TYR A 18 27.74 -15.40 -8.31
N MET A 19 27.22 -14.80 -9.39
CA MET A 19 27.50 -13.40 -9.72
C MET A 19 26.41 -12.47 -9.21
N HIS A 20 26.68 -11.82 -8.08
CA HIS A 20 25.78 -10.87 -7.42
C HIS A 20 25.52 -9.61 -8.26
N GLU A 21 26.46 -9.22 -9.12
CA GLU A 21 26.35 -8.03 -9.98
C GLU A 21 25.13 -8.09 -10.92
N PHE A 22 24.78 -9.28 -11.42
CA PHE A 22 23.62 -9.48 -12.30
C PHE A 22 22.27 -9.25 -11.58
N GLN A 23 22.26 -9.26 -10.25
CA GLN A 23 21.06 -9.05 -9.43
C GLN A 23 21.17 -7.82 -8.52
N ALA A 24 22.24 -7.03 -8.63
CA ALA A 24 22.53 -5.92 -7.73
C ALA A 24 21.38 -4.89 -7.65
N GLN A 25 20.73 -4.59 -8.78
CA GLN A 25 19.59 -3.66 -8.80
C GLN A 25 18.41 -4.15 -7.94
N ILE A 26 18.11 -5.44 -8.00
CA ILE A 26 17.06 -6.06 -7.21
C ILE A 26 17.45 -6.07 -5.74
N GLU A 27 18.71 -6.38 -5.41
CA GLU A 27 19.20 -6.36 -4.03
C GLU A 27 19.10 -4.96 -3.38
N VAL A 28 19.43 -3.91 -4.13
CA VAL A 28 19.27 -2.52 -3.67
C VAL A 28 17.80 -2.23 -3.37
N LEU A 29 16.89 -2.59 -4.29
CA LEU A 29 15.45 -2.43 -4.10
C LEU A 29 14.95 -3.17 -2.85
N TRP A 30 15.35 -4.43 -2.66
CA TRP A 30 14.97 -5.22 -1.48
C TRP A 30 15.47 -4.57 -0.19
N ARG A 31 16.70 -4.07 -0.18
CA ARG A 31 17.29 -3.42 0.99
C ARG A 31 16.56 -2.12 1.34
N ASP A 32 16.22 -1.32 0.35
CA ASP A 32 15.52 -0.05 0.56
C ASP A 32 14.08 -0.29 1.02
N MET A 33 13.39 -1.26 0.43
CA MET A 33 12.07 -1.70 0.90
C MET A 33 12.12 -2.14 2.37
N GLN A 34 13.09 -2.98 2.76
CA GLN A 34 13.24 -3.43 4.13
C GLN A 34 13.55 -2.27 5.09
N LYS A 35 14.40 -1.32 4.69
CA LYS A 35 14.69 -0.13 5.50
C LYS A 35 13.43 0.71 5.75
N ILE A 36 12.63 0.96 4.71
CA ILE A 36 11.39 1.73 4.79
C ILE A 36 10.35 0.99 5.64
N MET A 37 10.19 -0.32 5.43
CA MET A 37 9.30 -1.15 6.24
C MET A 37 9.70 -1.11 7.73
N ASN A 38 10.98 -1.33 8.03
CA ASN A 38 11.46 -1.32 9.41
C ASN A 38 11.36 0.06 10.06
N SER A 39 11.62 1.14 9.30
CA SER A 39 11.48 2.50 9.83
C SER A 39 10.02 2.82 10.11
N THR A 40 9.12 2.57 9.17
CA THR A 40 7.67 2.80 9.35
C THR A 40 7.11 2.00 10.52
N MET A 41 7.42 0.71 10.63
CA MET A 41 6.96 -0.11 11.75
C MET A 41 7.47 0.41 13.10
N ARG A 42 8.74 0.81 13.19
CA ARG A 42 9.32 1.35 14.42
C ARG A 42 8.77 2.73 14.78
N THR A 43 8.54 3.60 13.80
CA THR A 43 8.01 4.95 14.03
C THR A 43 6.61 4.93 14.60
N TYR A 44 5.77 3.99 14.16
CA TYR A 44 4.38 3.89 14.60
C TYR A 44 4.12 2.82 15.66
N ASP A 45 5.17 2.19 16.18
CA ASP A 45 5.10 1.06 17.13
C ASP A 45 4.11 -0.03 16.66
N ALA A 46 4.19 -0.36 15.37
CA ALA A 46 3.31 -1.34 14.77
C ALA A 46 3.74 -2.76 15.16
N PRO A 47 2.80 -3.66 15.51
CA PRO A 47 3.12 -5.04 15.88
C PRO A 47 3.85 -5.79 14.76
N LEU A 48 4.76 -6.71 15.12
CA LEU A 48 5.55 -7.44 14.12
C LEU A 48 4.71 -8.22 13.11
N TYR A 49 3.53 -8.74 13.50
CA TYR A 49 2.66 -9.50 12.59
C TYR A 49 2.14 -8.68 11.40
N THR A 50 2.21 -7.34 11.46
CA THR A 50 1.79 -6.46 10.36
C THR A 50 2.89 -6.16 9.35
N TRP A 51 4.05 -6.82 9.46
CA TRP A 51 5.16 -6.62 8.52
C TRP A 51 4.79 -6.78 7.03
N PRO A 52 3.89 -7.72 6.60
CA PRO A 52 3.55 -7.82 5.18
C PRO A 52 2.79 -6.59 4.68
N LEU A 53 1.98 -5.99 5.57
CA LEU A 53 1.21 -4.79 5.28
C LEU A 53 2.12 -3.57 5.21
N ALA A 54 3.10 -3.48 6.11
CA ALA A 54 4.13 -2.45 6.07
C ALA A 54 5.00 -2.56 4.80
N ALA A 55 5.35 -3.78 4.37
CA ALA A 55 6.07 -3.99 3.12
C ALA A 55 5.25 -3.52 1.90
N LEU A 56 3.94 -3.83 1.87
CA LEU A 56 3.05 -3.40 0.81
C LEU A 56 2.90 -1.87 0.77
N HIS A 57 2.78 -1.22 1.93
CA HIS A 57 2.77 0.23 2.04
C HIS A 57 4.09 0.86 1.57
N ALA A 58 5.23 0.26 1.94
CA ALA A 58 6.54 0.72 1.51
C ALA A 58 6.68 0.71 -0.04
N ILE A 59 6.17 -0.31 -0.72
CA ILE A 59 6.21 -0.38 -2.19
C ILE A 59 5.19 0.59 -2.81
N ASN A 60 3.90 0.41 -2.49
CA ASN A 60 2.81 1.06 -3.20
C ASN A 60 2.72 2.55 -2.91
N THR A 61 2.99 2.96 -1.67
CA THR A 61 2.73 4.32 -1.20
C THR A 61 4.00 5.14 -1.08
N ILE A 62 5.16 4.52 -0.85
CA ILE A 62 6.43 5.23 -0.66
C ILE A 62 7.31 5.10 -1.90
N LEU A 63 7.83 3.91 -2.22
CA LEU A 63 8.82 3.73 -3.29
C LEU A 63 8.31 4.13 -4.68
N ASN A 64 7.07 3.77 -5.02
CA ASN A 64 6.52 4.05 -6.34
C ASN A 64 6.01 5.49 -6.52
N VAL A 65 5.65 6.16 -5.42
CA VAL A 65 4.88 7.40 -5.45
C VAL A 65 5.67 8.60 -4.92
N MET A 66 6.68 8.38 -4.07
CA MET A 66 7.53 9.47 -3.57
C MET A 66 8.56 9.90 -4.62
N PRO A 67 8.90 11.20 -4.66
CA PRO A 67 9.94 11.70 -5.54
C PRO A 67 11.29 11.12 -5.12
N ASN A 68 12.06 10.62 -6.10
CA ASN A 68 13.35 10.02 -5.85
C ASN A 68 14.46 10.82 -6.54
N LYS A 69 15.49 11.19 -5.77
CA LYS A 69 16.64 11.96 -6.25
C LYS A 69 17.36 11.28 -7.42
N HIS A 70 17.42 9.96 -7.44
CA HIS A 70 18.07 9.18 -8.51
C HIS A 70 17.40 9.33 -9.87
N ILE A 71 16.14 9.80 -9.91
CA ILE A 71 15.36 9.99 -11.14
C ILE A 71 15.00 11.46 -11.37
N GLY A 72 15.80 12.40 -10.85
CA GLY A 72 15.58 13.84 -11.08
C GLY A 72 14.43 14.42 -10.27
N MET A 73 14.13 13.83 -9.10
CA MET A 73 12.98 14.17 -8.26
C MET A 73 11.62 13.83 -8.87
N ASP A 74 11.58 13.07 -9.96
CA ASP A 74 10.36 12.42 -10.45
C ASP A 74 9.95 11.24 -9.56
N THR A 75 8.77 10.69 -9.81
CA THR A 75 8.28 9.46 -9.17
C THR A 75 8.32 8.30 -10.16
N PRO A 76 8.59 7.05 -9.72
CA PRO A 76 8.51 5.89 -10.60
C PRO A 76 7.13 5.74 -11.26
N HIS A 77 6.06 6.09 -10.53
CA HIS A 77 4.70 6.14 -11.06
C HIS A 77 4.58 7.11 -12.25
N PHE A 78 5.14 8.32 -12.14
CA PHE A 78 5.13 9.30 -13.23
C PHE A 78 5.91 8.79 -14.45
N ARG A 79 7.09 8.19 -14.25
CA ARG A 79 7.86 7.62 -15.37
C ARG A 79 7.17 6.49 -16.10
N TYR A 80 6.38 5.68 -15.38
CA TYR A 80 5.66 4.55 -15.97
C TYR A 80 4.34 4.97 -16.65
N THR A 81 3.58 5.87 -16.01
CA THR A 81 2.22 6.23 -16.46
C THR A 81 2.12 7.57 -17.21
N GLY A 82 3.14 8.42 -17.11
CA GLY A 82 3.13 9.79 -17.60
C GLY A 82 2.23 10.74 -16.79
N ARG A 83 1.68 10.30 -15.64
CA ARG A 83 0.78 11.10 -14.80
C ARG A 83 1.32 11.24 -13.38
N HIS A 84 1.25 12.45 -12.85
CA HIS A 84 1.59 12.69 -11.44
C HIS A 84 0.55 12.04 -10.54
N PHE A 85 1.02 11.45 -9.45
CA PHE A 85 0.15 10.91 -8.42
C PHE A 85 -0.45 12.06 -7.60
N ASP A 86 -1.70 11.94 -7.20
CA ASP A 86 -2.32 12.90 -6.29
C ASP A 86 -1.85 12.65 -4.85
N TYR A 87 -0.94 13.50 -4.39
CA TYR A 87 -0.36 13.39 -3.05
C TYR A 87 -1.39 13.63 -1.92
N THR A 88 -2.56 14.20 -2.21
CA THR A 88 -3.62 14.40 -1.21
C THR A 88 -4.21 13.08 -0.71
N GLU A 89 -4.02 11.98 -1.45
CA GLU A 89 -4.47 10.64 -1.06
C GLU A 89 -3.48 9.90 -0.15
N LEU A 90 -2.27 10.43 0.05
CA LEU A 90 -1.28 9.80 0.91
C LEU A 90 -1.69 9.85 2.38
N ARG A 91 -1.56 8.71 3.06
CA ARG A 91 -1.84 8.58 4.49
C ARG A 91 -0.67 7.91 5.19
N PRO A 92 -0.32 8.34 6.42
CA PRO A 92 0.72 7.71 7.21
C PRO A 92 0.30 6.31 7.62
N PHE A 93 1.21 5.34 7.49
CA PHE A 93 1.03 3.97 7.97
C PHE A 93 0.58 3.95 9.44
N TRP A 94 -0.28 3.00 9.80
CA TRP A 94 -0.76 2.78 11.16
C TRP A 94 -1.54 3.94 11.81
N SER A 95 -1.91 4.95 11.02
CA SER A 95 -2.76 6.03 11.49
C SER A 95 -4.16 5.54 11.84
N GLU A 96 -4.78 6.20 12.82
CA GLU A 96 -6.16 5.90 13.21
C GLU A 96 -7.11 6.36 12.11
N CYS A 97 -7.98 5.45 11.68
CA CYS A 97 -8.97 5.72 10.66
C CYS A 97 -10.32 5.15 11.09
N ASN A 98 -11.39 5.82 10.68
CA ASN A 98 -12.75 5.36 10.88
C ASN A 98 -13.32 5.02 9.52
N VAL A 99 -13.77 3.78 9.34
CA VAL A 99 -14.35 3.34 8.07
C VAL A 99 -15.63 4.13 7.81
N TRP A 100 -15.64 4.86 6.70
CA TRP A 100 -16.82 5.56 6.22
C TRP A 100 -17.75 4.55 5.55
N GLN A 101 -18.95 4.37 6.08
CA GLN A 101 -19.97 3.54 5.44
C GLN A 101 -20.87 4.42 4.58
N ASP A 102 -21.02 4.05 3.30
CA ASP A 102 -21.89 4.71 2.33
C ASP A 102 -23.32 4.83 2.89
N PRO A 103 -23.94 6.03 2.87
CA PRO A 103 -25.33 6.25 3.25
C PRO A 103 -26.33 5.24 2.64
N ALA A 104 -26.10 4.79 1.41
CA ALA A 104 -26.96 3.80 0.75
C ALA A 104 -26.94 2.44 1.47
N GLN A 105 -25.79 2.03 2.00
CA GLN A 105 -25.64 0.81 2.80
C GLN A 105 -26.14 1.00 4.25
N ARG A 106 -26.16 2.23 4.77
CA ARG A 106 -26.75 2.56 6.10
C ARG A 106 -28.25 2.29 6.15
N SER A 107 -28.96 2.53 5.04
CA SER A 107 -30.40 2.29 4.95
C SER A 107 -30.76 0.79 5.10
N LYS A 108 -29.96 -0.10 4.53
CA LYS A 108 -30.12 -1.57 4.66
C LYS A 108 -29.81 -2.09 6.06
N ALA A 109 -29.00 -1.36 6.83
CA ALA A 109 -28.66 -1.69 8.21
C ALA A 109 -29.61 -1.05 9.25
N GLY A 110 -30.70 -0.39 8.81
CA GLY A 110 -31.72 0.19 9.68
C GLY A 110 -31.35 1.52 10.35
N ALA A 111 -30.25 2.17 9.93
CA ALA A 111 -29.87 3.48 10.45
C ALA A 111 -30.56 4.61 9.66
N LYS A 112 -31.18 5.56 10.36
CA LYS A 112 -31.88 6.71 9.75
C LYS A 112 -30.92 7.53 8.89
N ALA A 113 -31.32 7.78 7.65
CA ALA A 113 -30.58 8.52 6.65
C ALA A 113 -30.63 10.04 6.94
N ASP A 114 -29.94 10.50 7.98
CA ASP A 114 -29.77 11.93 8.21
C ASP A 114 -28.59 12.49 7.38
N THR A 115 -28.89 13.53 6.62
CA THR A 115 -28.13 14.24 5.58
C THR A 115 -26.98 15.11 6.11
N SER A 116 -26.19 14.59 7.03
CA SER A 116 -24.89 15.18 7.37
C SER A 116 -23.91 14.06 7.67
N ALA A 117 -22.68 14.20 7.17
CA ALA A 117 -21.57 13.26 7.29
C ALA A 117 -21.13 13.07 8.76
N LYS A 118 -22.00 12.47 9.57
CA LYS A 118 -21.70 12.14 10.96
C LYS A 118 -20.96 10.81 10.94
N LEU A 119 -19.73 10.82 11.46
CA LEU A 119 -19.08 9.63 11.99
C LEU A 119 -20.14 8.92 12.84
N GLN A 120 -20.37 7.63 12.61
CA GLN A 120 -21.25 6.92 13.52
C GLN A 120 -20.65 7.03 14.92
N PRO A 121 -21.43 7.32 15.98
CA PRO A 121 -20.95 7.33 17.36
C PRO A 121 -20.45 5.93 17.83
N LYS A 122 -20.52 4.92 16.95
CA LYS A 122 -20.03 3.55 17.12
C LYS A 122 -19.06 3.11 16.00
N SER A 123 -18.50 4.02 15.20
CA SER A 123 -17.50 3.64 14.20
C SER A 123 -16.31 3.04 14.94
N LYS A 124 -15.99 1.77 14.64
CA LYS A 124 -14.84 1.11 15.25
C LYS A 124 -13.57 1.82 14.77
N PRO A 125 -12.59 2.06 15.66
CA PRO A 125 -11.29 2.55 15.24
C PRO A 125 -10.55 1.44 14.48
N TYR A 126 -10.07 1.75 13.29
CA TYR A 126 -9.20 0.90 12.49
C TYR A 126 -7.82 1.54 12.36
N ARG A 127 -6.84 0.74 11.93
CA ARG A 127 -5.50 1.21 11.59
C ARG A 127 -5.33 1.23 10.08
N TYR A 128 -4.94 2.35 9.51
CA TYR A 128 -4.63 2.43 8.09
C TYR A 128 -3.38 1.61 7.80
N VAL A 129 -3.41 0.79 6.74
CA VAL A 129 -2.29 -0.09 6.40
C VAL A 129 -1.81 0.03 4.97
N GLY A 130 -2.53 0.73 4.10
CA GLY A 130 -2.08 0.99 2.73
C GLY A 130 -3.21 1.30 1.75
N ASN A 131 -2.87 1.39 0.47
CA ASN A 131 -3.80 1.59 -0.63
C ASN A 131 -3.65 0.46 -1.67
N LEU A 132 -4.78 -0.01 -2.19
CA LEU A 132 -4.83 -0.98 -3.29
C LEU A 132 -4.89 -0.29 -4.65
N THR A 133 -5.69 0.77 -4.72
CA THR A 133 -5.91 1.61 -5.89
C THR A 133 -6.15 3.05 -5.41
N PRO A 134 -5.96 4.07 -6.27
CA PRO A 134 -6.36 5.44 -5.94
C PRO A 134 -7.81 5.45 -5.45
N GLY A 135 -8.06 6.09 -4.30
CA GLY A 135 -9.36 6.08 -3.62
C GLY A 135 -9.75 4.82 -2.82
N ASN A 136 -9.03 3.70 -2.92
CA ASN A 136 -9.33 2.48 -2.15
C ASN A 136 -8.31 2.23 -1.04
N TYR A 137 -8.70 2.52 0.20
CA TYR A 137 -7.83 2.38 1.37
C TYR A 137 -8.04 1.05 2.08
N LEU A 138 -6.95 0.47 2.57
CA LEU A 138 -6.93 -0.71 3.41
C LEU A 138 -6.84 -0.30 4.87
N CYS A 139 -7.82 -0.76 5.65
CA CYS A 139 -7.93 -0.51 7.08
C CYS A 139 -7.93 -1.86 7.82
N LEU A 140 -7.07 -2.01 8.83
CA LEU A 140 -6.96 -3.20 9.66
C LEU A 140 -7.77 -3.06 10.95
N ASP A 141 -8.65 -4.03 11.21
CA ASP A 141 -9.29 -4.21 12.51
C ASP A 141 -8.28 -4.87 13.46
N THR A 142 -7.80 -4.14 14.45
CA THR A 142 -6.80 -4.62 15.42
C THR A 142 -7.33 -5.72 16.34
N VAL A 143 -8.65 -5.84 16.49
CA VAL A 143 -9.30 -6.84 17.36
C VAL A 143 -9.52 -8.14 16.59
N LYS A 144 -9.95 -8.05 15.33
CA LYS A 144 -10.27 -9.22 14.49
C LYS A 144 -9.13 -9.69 13.59
N GLY A 145 -8.08 -8.86 13.42
CA GLY A 145 -6.97 -9.14 12.50
C GLY A 145 -7.38 -9.19 11.03
N LYS A 146 -8.52 -8.58 10.66
CA LYS A 146 -9.03 -8.57 9.28
C LYS A 146 -8.85 -7.21 8.65
N THR A 147 -8.41 -7.19 7.40
CA THR A 147 -8.38 -5.98 6.58
C THR A 147 -9.75 -5.76 5.94
N GLN A 148 -10.21 -4.50 5.94
CA GLN A 148 -11.38 -4.04 5.22
C GLN A 148 -10.94 -2.97 4.21
N GLY A 149 -11.47 -3.05 3.00
CA GLY A 149 -11.37 -1.94 2.04
C GLY A 149 -12.42 -0.90 2.37
N SER A 150 -12.02 0.33 2.64
CA SER A 150 -12.93 1.47 2.63
C SER A 150 -12.91 2.10 1.23
N LEU A 151 -14.09 2.14 0.60
CA LEU A 151 -14.38 2.92 -0.60
C LEU A 151 -14.38 4.42 -0.27
#